data_AF-A0AAV3Y7A1-F1
#
_entry.id   AF-A0AAV3Y7A1-F1
#
_cell.length_a   1.000
_cell.length_b   1.000
_cell.length_c   1.000
_cell.angle_alpha   90.00
_cell.angle_beta   90.00
_cell.angle_gamma   90.00
#
_symmetry.space_group_name_H-M   'P 1'
#
loop_
_entity.id
_entity.type
_entity.pdbx_description
1 polymer ?
#
loop_
_entity_poly.entity_id
_entity_poly.type
_entity_poly.pdbx_seq_one_letter_code
_entity_poly.pdbx_strand_id
1 'polypeptide(L)'
;MLRIPWTAKKTNERVLNEANKRRSLVRTTRKRQATFLGHVMRRGKLEYLVITGKFEGKRSRGRQREKIMDGLATWFGPGPPSKIGICGGT
;
A
#
# COMPACT_ATOMS: atom_id res chain seq x y z
N MET A 1 14.44 14.35 -18.33
CA MET A 1 14.76 14.21 -16.89
C MET A 1 15.06 15.60 -16.36
N LEU A 2 14.47 16.01 -15.23
CA LEU A 2 14.70 17.36 -14.69
C LEU A 2 16.14 17.46 -14.17
N ARG A 3 16.93 18.42 -14.70
CA ARG A 3 18.27 18.74 -14.19
C ARG A 3 18.13 19.62 -12.94
N ILE A 4 17.74 19.00 -11.83
CA ILE A 4 17.67 19.68 -10.53
C ILE A 4 19.02 19.45 -9.83
N PRO A 5 19.79 20.51 -9.52
CA PRO A 5 21.02 20.36 -8.77
C PRO A 5 20.70 19.89 -7.35
N TRP A 6 21.58 19.08 -6.77
CA TRP A 6 21.38 18.50 -5.43
C TRP A 6 21.36 19.55 -4.30
N THR A 7 21.90 20.74 -4.56
CA THR A 7 21.86 21.92 -3.66
C THR A 7 20.53 22.67 -3.72
N ALA A 8 19.68 22.41 -4.72
CA ALA A 8 18.38 23.07 -4.82
C ALA A 8 17.43 22.55 -3.73
N LYS A 9 17.04 23.43 -2.81
CA LYS A 9 16.02 23.18 -1.80
C LYS A 9 14.60 23.25 -2.40
N LYS A 10 14.30 22.39 -3.38
CA LYS A 10 12.95 22.23 -3.95
C LYS A 10 12.16 21.20 -3.15
N THR A 11 10.91 21.52 -2.84
CA THR A 11 9.97 20.55 -2.24
C THR A 11 9.62 19.43 -3.22
N ASN A 12 9.48 18.20 -2.74
CA ASN A 12 9.13 17.02 -3.56
C ASN A 12 7.86 17.22 -4.41
N GLU A 13 6.89 18.01 -3.92
CA GLU A 13 5.64 18.27 -4.62
C GLU A 13 5.84 19.16 -5.85
N ARG A 14 6.67 20.20 -5.71
CA ARG A 14 7.06 21.08 -6.81
C ARG A 14 7.82 20.31 -7.89
N VAL A 15 8.73 19.42 -7.49
CA VAL A 15 9.45 18.53 -8.41
C VAL A 15 8.49 17.59 -9.14
N LEU A 16 7.49 17.04 -8.45
CA LEU A 16 6.50 16.14 -9.03
C LEU A 16 5.60 16.84 -10.06
N ASN A 17 5.16 18.06 -9.76
CA ASN A 17 4.37 18.89 -10.66
C ASN A 17 5.17 19.31 -11.90
N GLU A 18 6.43 19.74 -11.71
CA GLU A 18 7.34 20.12 -12.80
C GLU A 18 7.68 18.92 -13.70
N ALA A 19 7.75 17.71 -13.12
CA ALA A 19 7.94 16.47 -13.87
C ALA A 19 6.68 16.03 -14.63
N ASN A 20 5.53 16.68 -14.37
CA ASN A 20 4.20 16.29 -14.83
C ASN A 20 3.93 14.78 -14.66
N LYS A 21 4.39 14.21 -13.54
CA LYS A 21 4.20 12.79 -13.23
C LYS A 21 3.05 12.65 -12.25
N ARG A 22 2.02 11.89 -12.65
CA ARG A 22 0.98 11.45 -11.71
C ARG A 22 1.60 10.59 -10.60
N ARG A 23 1.22 10.85 -9.35
CA ARG A 23 1.59 10.07 -8.14
C ARG A 23 1.00 8.65 -8.25
N SER A 24 1.68 7.77 -9.00
CA SER A 24 1.14 6.46 -9.40
C SER A 24 1.65 5.31 -8.54
N LEU A 25 2.57 5.54 -7.61
CA LEU A 25 3.23 4.46 -6.88
C LEU A 25 2.25 3.62 -6.06
N VAL A 26 1.34 4.26 -5.31
CA VAL A 26 0.32 3.56 -4.52
C VAL A 26 -0.61 2.77 -5.45
N ARG A 27 -1.09 3.40 -6.53
CA ARG A 27 -1.96 2.73 -7.52
C ARG A 27 -1.28 1.54 -8.20
N THR A 28 0.00 1.69 -8.54
CA THR A 28 0.81 0.64 -9.18
C THR A 28 1.06 -0.51 -8.21
N THR A 29 1.36 -0.19 -6.94
CA THR A 29 1.54 -1.18 -5.88
C THR A 29 0.25 -1.95 -5.64
N ARG A 30 -0.90 -1.27 -5.47
CA ARG A 30 -2.21 -1.89 -5.30
C ARG A 30 -2.60 -2.77 -6.49
N LYS A 31 -2.36 -2.30 -7.72
CA LYS A 31 -2.61 -3.08 -8.94
C LYS A 31 -1.79 -4.39 -8.94
N ARG A 32 -0.50 -4.32 -8.62
CA ARG A 32 0.37 -5.52 -8.53
C ARG A 32 -0.09 -6.49 -7.44
N GLN A 33 -0.48 -5.96 -6.27
CA GLN A 33 -1.04 -6.76 -5.18
C GLN A 33 -2.31 -7.51 -5.62
N ALA A 34 -3.22 -6.83 -6.32
CA ALA A 34 -4.45 -7.46 -6.82
C ALA A 34 -4.17 -8.54 -7.89
N THR A 35 -3.24 -8.28 -8.83
CA THR A 35 -2.87 -9.28 -9.85
C THR A 35 -2.27 -10.54 -9.22
N PHE A 36 -1.39 -10.37 -8.22
CA PHE A 36 -0.84 -11.50 -7.47
C PHE A 36 -1.94 -12.28 -6.74
N LEU A 37 -2.86 -11.57 -6.07
CA LEU A 37 -3.97 -12.21 -5.37
C LEU A 37 -4.81 -13.06 -6.33
N GLY A 38 -5.14 -12.52 -7.51
CA GLY A 38 -5.85 -13.26 -8.55
C GLY A 38 -5.08 -14.49 -9.05
N HIS A 39 -3.73 -14.46 -9.08
CA HIS A 39 -2.94 -15.65 -9.40
C HIS A 39 -3.05 -16.71 -8.30
N VAL A 40 -3.00 -16.30 -7.04
CA VAL A 40 -3.10 -17.21 -5.88
C VAL A 40 -4.50 -17.83 -5.77
N MET A 41 -5.55 -17.04 -6.02
CA MET A 41 -6.93 -17.53 -6.04
C MET A 41 -7.15 -18.62 -7.10
N ARG A 42 -6.52 -18.48 -8.29
CA ARG A 42 -6.60 -19.51 -9.34
C ARG A 42 -5.89 -20.82 -9.00
N ARG A 43 -4.86 -20.77 -8.14
CA ARG A 43 -4.09 -21.95 -7.71
C ARG A 43 -4.57 -22.57 -6.39
N GLY A 44 -5.66 -22.05 -5.80
CA GLY A 44 -6.23 -22.58 -4.56
C GLY A 44 -5.33 -22.43 -3.33
N LYS A 45 -4.44 -21.42 -3.29
CA LYS A 45 -3.51 -21.20 -2.15
C LYS A 45 -3.89 -19.99 -1.29
N LEU A 46 -5.17 -19.65 -1.25
CA LEU A 46 -5.65 -18.42 -0.59
C LEU A 46 -5.59 -18.50 0.94
N GLU A 47 -5.92 -19.65 1.51
CA GLU A 47 -5.95 -19.88 2.95
C GLU A 47 -4.62 -19.57 3.64
N TYR A 48 -3.48 -19.90 3.02
CA TYR A 48 -2.16 -19.52 3.54
C TYR A 48 -1.95 -18.00 3.66
N LEU A 49 -2.38 -17.24 2.65
CA LEU A 49 -2.27 -15.78 2.67
C LEU A 49 -3.22 -15.13 3.68
N VAL A 50 -4.41 -15.68 3.85
CA VAL A 50 -5.43 -15.19 4.80
C VAL A 50 -4.96 -15.43 6.24
N ILE A 51 -4.48 -16.63 6.55
CA ILE A 51 -3.98 -17.00 7.89
C ILE A 51 -2.74 -16.19 8.24
N THR A 52 -1.83 -16.04 7.28
CA THR A 52 -0.55 -15.38 7.54
C THR A 52 -0.70 -13.85 7.52
N GLY A 53 -1.64 -13.31 6.73
CA GLY A 53 -1.86 -11.88 6.52
C GLY A 53 -0.66 -11.15 5.91
N LYS A 54 0.31 -11.88 5.35
CA LYS A 54 1.64 -11.39 4.95
C LYS A 54 1.98 -11.86 3.54
N PHE A 55 2.57 -10.97 2.76
CA PHE A 55 3.44 -11.38 1.66
C PHE A 55 4.72 -11.98 2.24
N GLU A 56 5.28 -12.98 1.57
CA GLU A 56 6.58 -13.54 1.90
C GLU A 56 7.66 -12.44 1.83
N GLY A 57 8.44 -12.26 2.91
CA GLY A 57 9.51 -11.24 2.98
C GLY A 57 9.80 -10.68 4.38
N LYS A 58 11.04 -10.23 4.59
CA LYS A 58 11.52 -9.62 5.85
C LYS A 58 10.91 -8.22 6.05
N ARG A 59 10.38 -7.96 7.25
CA ARG A 59 9.77 -6.65 7.61
C ARG A 59 10.84 -5.59 7.84
N SER A 60 10.74 -4.43 7.18
CA SER A 60 11.53 -3.23 7.52
C SER A 60 10.82 -2.40 8.61
N ARG A 61 11.60 -1.65 9.40
CA ARG A 61 11.04 -0.69 10.38
C ARG A 61 10.39 0.48 9.63
N GLY A 62 9.23 0.95 10.10
CA GLY A 62 8.53 2.14 9.58
C GLY A 62 7.48 1.92 8.49
N ARG A 63 7.06 0.68 8.20
CA ARG A 63 6.00 0.38 7.19
C ARG A 63 4.58 0.39 7.79
N GLN A 64 3.60 0.80 7.00
CA GLN A 64 2.17 0.85 7.34
C GLN A 64 1.62 -0.50 7.83
N ARG A 65 0.81 -0.44 8.90
CA ARG A 65 0.30 -1.58 9.71
C ARG A 65 -0.76 -2.45 9.00
N GLU A 66 -1.17 -2.06 7.80
CA GLU A 66 -2.32 -2.61 7.08
C GLU A 66 -2.00 -3.96 6.43
N LYS A 67 -2.88 -4.95 6.64
CA LYS A 67 -2.78 -6.24 5.95
C LYS A 67 -3.14 -6.06 4.48
N ILE A 68 -2.59 -6.90 3.60
CA ILE A 68 -2.82 -6.79 2.15
C ILE A 68 -4.31 -6.90 1.82
N MET A 69 -5.03 -7.84 2.45
CA MET A 69 -6.47 -8.02 2.26
C MET A 69 -7.23 -6.77 2.69
N ASP A 70 -6.96 -6.26 3.90
CA ASP A 70 -7.59 -5.03 4.43
C ASP A 70 -7.35 -3.82 3.51
N GLY A 71 -6.14 -3.70 2.97
CA GLY A 71 -5.77 -2.60 2.08
C GLY A 71 -6.31 -2.72 0.66
N LEU A 72 -6.51 -3.95 0.16
CA LEU A 72 -7.20 -4.19 -1.11
C LEU A 72 -8.71 -3.99 -0.95
N ALA A 73 -9.30 -4.48 0.13
CA ALA A 73 -10.72 -4.29 0.45
C ALA A 73 -11.06 -2.79 0.57
N THR A 74 -10.21 -2.02 1.25
CA THR A 74 -10.33 -0.55 1.34
C THR A 74 -10.18 0.12 -0.04
N TRP A 75 -9.36 -0.44 -0.93
CA TRP A 75 -9.11 0.12 -2.27
C TRP A 75 -10.23 -0.16 -3.28
N PHE A 76 -10.90 -1.31 -3.18
CA PHE A 76 -12.03 -1.69 -4.05
C PHE A 76 -13.40 -1.24 -3.50
N GLY A 77 -13.54 -1.06 -2.17
CA GLY A 77 -14.68 -0.46 -1.44
C GLY A 77 -15.88 -1.41 -1.12
N PRO A 78 -16.80 -1.04 -0.17
CA PRO A 78 -16.70 -0.01 0.86
C PRO A 78 -16.70 -0.57 2.31
N GLY A 79 -16.05 0.16 3.22
CA GLY A 79 -16.22 0.04 4.66
C GLY A 79 -15.20 0.92 5.40
N PRO A 80 -15.63 1.85 6.29
CA PRO A 80 -14.69 2.52 7.18
C PRO A 80 -13.99 1.47 8.05
N PRO A 81 -12.75 1.72 8.51
CA PRO A 81 -12.08 0.77 9.39
C PRO A 81 -13.00 0.52 10.59
N SER A 82 -13.19 -0.75 10.95
CA SER A 82 -13.71 -1.11 12.27
C SER A 82 -12.82 -0.39 13.28
N LYS A 83 -13.34 0.69 13.85
CA LYS A 83 -12.78 1.29 15.05
C LYS A 83 -12.96 0.21 16.12
N ILE A 84 -11.96 -0.64 16.28
CA ILE A 84 -11.72 -1.32 17.55
C ILE A 84 -11.22 -0.22 18.48
N GLY A 85 -12.16 0.63 18.92
CA GLY A 85 -12.02 1.47 20.08
C GLY A 85 -12.12 0.54 21.26
N ILE A 86 -10.96 0.17 21.79
CA ILE A 86 -10.88 -0.45 23.11
C ILE A 86 -11.31 0.66 24.08
N CYS A 87 -12.53 0.54 24.61
CA CYS A 87 -12.90 1.26 25.82
C CYS A 87 -11.95 0.82 26.94
N GLY A 88 -11.04 1.71 27.33
CA GLY A 88 -10.48 1.78 28.68
C GLY A 88 -10.73 3.22 29.13
N GLY A 89 -11.42 3.49 30.23
CA GLY A 89 -11.35 2.78 31.49
C GLY A 89 -10.32 3.47 32.38
N THR A 90 -10.65 4.69 32.81
CA THR A 90 -10.38 5.34 34.11
C THR A 90 -11.26 6.57 34.17
#